data_AF-E7GTZ4-F1
#
_entry.id   AF-E7GTZ4-F1
#
_cell.length_a   1.000
_cell.length_b   1.000
_cell.length_c   1.000
_cell.angle_alpha   90.00
_cell.angle_beta   90.00
_cell.angle_gamma   90.00
#
_symmetry.space_group_name_H-M   'P 1'
#
loop_
_entity.id
_entity.type
_entity.pdbx_description
1 polymer ?
#
loop_
_entity_poly.entity_id
_entity_poly.type
_entity_poly.pdbx_seq_one_letter_code
_entity_poly.pdbx_strand_id
1 'polypeptide(L)'
;MHPAVAVLFYLCYTFAISCYSHHALLFAAGGNCRAAAEATGGFKMDQINETGTNNTDKSKNMDKIHESGKKYTFEDLREIMRTLRSENGCPWDRRQTHESLIPCLEEEAGEVIDAIRNQDPENLCEELGDLLFQVMSHSQIAEEKGLFTIDDVVDGVSAKMVRRHPNVFGDEKVNSSEEGLDLWNRIKTEEKSKKEQKTLTKQG
;
A
#
# COMPACT_ATOMS: atom_id res chain seq x y z
N MET A 1 43.38 10.29 -15.76
CA MET A 1 41.93 10.16 -15.51
C MET A 1 41.21 10.98 -16.56
N HIS A 2 40.34 10.35 -17.35
CA HIS A 2 39.86 10.89 -18.62
C HIS A 2 38.72 11.89 -18.40
N PRO A 3 38.72 13.08 -19.04
CA PRO A 3 37.71 14.13 -18.83
C PRO A 3 36.27 13.75 -19.24
N ALA A 4 36.08 12.59 -19.88
CA ALA A 4 34.77 12.09 -20.29
C ALA A 4 33.93 11.50 -19.14
N VAL A 5 34.55 11.05 -18.04
CA VAL A 5 33.83 10.39 -16.93
C VAL A 5 33.18 11.41 -15.98
N ALA A 6 33.73 12.63 -15.89
CA ALA A 6 33.20 13.69 -15.04
C ALA A 6 31.88 14.29 -15.57
N VAL A 7 31.68 14.31 -16.90
CA VAL A 7 30.49 14.89 -17.54
C VAL A 7 29.26 13.99 -17.37
N LEU A 8 29.45 12.66 -17.34
CA LEU A 8 28.38 11.69 -17.08
C LEU A 8 27.89 11.72 -15.62
N PHE A 9 28.78 11.97 -14.65
CA PHE A 9 28.38 12.16 -13.26
C PHE A 9 27.62 13.48 -13.05
N TYR A 10 28.04 14.56 -13.71
CA TYR A 10 27.39 15.87 -13.57
C TYR A 10 26.01 15.92 -14.24
N LEU A 11 25.81 15.24 -15.37
CA LEU A 11 24.51 15.16 -16.06
C LEU A 11 23.51 14.23 -15.35
N CYS A 12 23.97 13.17 -14.65
CA CYS A 12 23.09 12.39 -13.78
C CYS A 12 22.68 13.18 -12.52
N TYR A 13 23.57 13.99 -11.96
CA TYR A 13 23.29 14.77 -10.75
C TYR A 13 22.35 15.96 -11.00
N THR A 14 22.45 16.62 -12.17
CA THR A 14 21.54 17.73 -12.51
C THR A 14 20.17 17.27 -12.99
N PHE A 15 20.04 16.07 -13.58
CA PHE A 15 18.72 15.48 -13.89
C PHE A 15 17.99 15.00 -12.64
N ALA A 16 18.73 14.52 -11.63
CA ALA A 16 18.15 14.18 -10.32
C ALA A 16 17.64 15.42 -9.58
N ILE A 17 18.34 16.56 -9.64
CA ILE A 17 17.91 17.79 -8.94
C ILE A 17 16.70 18.46 -9.62
N SER A 18 16.56 18.36 -10.95
CA SER A 18 15.43 18.98 -11.65
C SER A 18 14.07 18.27 -11.46
N CYS A 19 14.05 17.05 -10.92
CA CYS A 19 12.80 16.38 -10.51
C CYS A 19 12.38 16.70 -9.06
N TYR A 20 13.29 17.22 -8.22
CA TYR A 20 13.06 17.37 -6.78
C TYR A 20 12.68 18.79 -6.34
N SER A 21 12.45 19.74 -7.25
CA SER A 21 12.31 21.15 -6.86
C SER A 21 11.08 21.88 -7.39
N HIS A 22 9.96 21.20 -7.67
CA HIS A 22 8.73 21.93 -8.00
C HIS A 22 7.40 21.41 -7.43
N HIS A 23 7.40 20.65 -6.33
CA HIS A 23 6.15 20.28 -5.67
C HIS A 23 6.21 20.32 -4.13
N ALA A 24 6.97 21.28 -3.57
CA ALA A 24 6.90 21.62 -2.16
C ALA A 24 5.98 22.85 -1.98
N LEU A 25 4.66 22.64 -2.00
CA LEU A 25 3.63 23.53 -1.43
C LEU A 25 2.22 22.99 -1.76
N LEU A 26 1.64 22.17 -0.86
CA LEU A 26 0.39 22.46 -0.13
C LEU A 26 -0.13 21.22 0.63
N PHE A 27 0.00 21.30 1.96
CA PHE A 27 -0.86 20.79 3.03
C PHE A 27 -1.26 19.30 3.12
N ALA A 28 -0.70 18.67 4.15
CA ALA A 28 -1.12 17.44 4.80
C ALA A 28 -2.54 17.52 5.39
N ALA A 29 -3.27 16.40 5.23
CA ALA A 29 -4.35 15.85 6.05
C ALA A 29 -5.30 15.07 5.12
N GLY A 30 -5.05 13.78 4.96
CA GLY A 30 -5.84 12.85 4.16
C GLY A 30 -5.21 12.59 2.80
N GLY A 31 -4.43 11.50 2.72
CA GLY A 31 -3.86 10.96 1.48
C GLY A 31 -4.92 10.88 0.40
N ASN A 32 -4.93 11.88 -0.48
CA ASN A 32 -5.93 12.01 -1.51
C ASN A 32 -5.21 11.73 -2.81
N CYS A 33 -5.22 10.44 -3.18
CA CYS A 33 -5.02 9.82 -4.48
C CYS A 33 -5.32 10.75 -5.68
N ARG A 34 -4.48 11.76 -5.90
CA ARG A 34 -4.67 12.77 -6.95
C ARG A 34 -4.51 12.13 -8.32
N ALA A 35 -3.61 11.15 -8.43
CA ALA A 35 -3.37 10.39 -9.65
C ALA A 35 -4.53 9.44 -10.01
N ALA A 36 -5.17 8.77 -9.04
CA ALA A 36 -6.33 7.92 -9.32
C ALA A 36 -7.58 8.73 -9.74
N ALA A 37 -7.72 9.96 -9.22
CA ALA A 37 -8.78 10.88 -9.62
C ALA A 37 -8.67 11.31 -11.09
N GLU A 38 -7.45 11.44 -11.62
CA GLU A 38 -7.20 11.76 -13.04
C GLU A 38 -7.42 10.54 -13.94
N ALA A 39 -6.95 9.36 -13.55
CA ALA A 39 -7.07 8.11 -14.32
C ALA A 39 -8.53 7.64 -14.51
N THR A 40 -9.42 7.96 -13.57
CA THR A 40 -10.84 7.56 -13.65
C THR A 40 -11.71 8.56 -14.41
N GLY A 41 -11.15 9.56 -15.10
CA GLY A 41 -11.92 10.50 -15.92
C GLY A 41 -12.48 11.68 -15.13
N GLY A 42 -11.67 12.25 -14.23
CA GLY A 42 -11.90 13.57 -13.65
C GLY A 42 -13.20 13.69 -12.86
N PHE A 43 -13.26 13.08 -11.68
CA PHE A 43 -14.23 13.51 -10.68
C PHE A 43 -13.76 14.86 -10.11
N LYS A 44 -14.31 15.96 -10.63
CA LYS A 44 -14.23 17.24 -9.94
C LYS A 44 -15.00 17.13 -8.64
N MET A 45 -14.35 17.41 -7.52
CA MET A 45 -14.97 17.51 -6.19
C MET A 45 -15.99 18.67 -6.11
N ASP A 46 -16.20 19.44 -7.19
CA ASP A 46 -16.88 20.74 -7.20
C ASP A 46 -18.38 20.69 -7.55
N GLN A 47 -19.06 19.54 -7.49
CA GLN A 47 -20.49 19.45 -7.83
C GLN A 47 -21.29 18.59 -6.84
N ILE A 48 -21.11 18.83 -5.53
CA ILE A 48 -22.23 18.63 -4.60
C ILE A 48 -23.11 19.88 -4.67
N ASN A 49 -24.17 19.81 -5.48
CA ASN A 49 -25.16 20.88 -5.51
C ASN A 49 -25.77 21.06 -4.11
N GLU A 50 -25.53 22.25 -3.55
CA GLU A 50 -26.18 22.80 -2.38
C GLU A 50 -27.70 22.87 -2.61
N THR A 51 -28.41 21.78 -2.36
CA THR A 51 -29.81 21.88 -1.94
C THR A 51 -29.77 22.06 -0.43
N GLY A 52 -30.05 23.29 -0.02
CA GLY A 52 -29.85 23.77 1.33
C GLY A 52 -30.56 22.92 2.38
N THR A 53 -29.78 22.51 3.37
CA THR A 53 -30.23 22.45 4.76
C THR A 53 -29.18 23.15 5.60
N ASN A 54 -29.62 24.18 6.33
CA ASN A 54 -28.78 25.17 6.95
C ASN A 54 -27.69 24.58 7.86
N ASN A 55 -26.51 25.16 7.64
CA ASN A 55 -25.30 25.13 8.43
C ASN A 55 -25.56 25.42 9.92
N THR A 56 -25.28 24.45 10.78
CA THR A 56 -24.72 24.63 12.15
C THR A 56 -24.38 23.29 12.85
N ASP A 57 -24.83 22.13 12.33
CA ASP A 57 -24.63 20.83 13.01
C ASP A 57 -23.57 19.90 12.39
N LYS A 58 -23.10 20.12 11.17
CA LYS A 58 -22.06 19.27 10.56
C LYS A 58 -20.65 19.53 11.10
N SER A 59 -20.37 20.76 11.54
CA SER A 59 -19.09 21.09 12.18
C SER A 59 -18.93 20.43 13.56
N LYS A 60 -20.03 20.07 14.24
CA LYS A 60 -20.00 19.48 15.59
C LYS A 60 -19.81 17.96 15.59
N ASN A 61 -19.78 17.32 14.43
CA ASN A 61 -19.76 15.86 14.34
C ASN A 61 -18.41 15.27 13.87
N MET A 62 -17.44 16.11 13.50
CA MET A 62 -16.08 15.65 13.20
C MET A 62 -15.27 15.43 14.49
N ASP A 63 -15.50 16.26 15.52
CA ASP A 63 -14.82 16.16 16.82
C ASP A 63 -15.26 14.95 17.66
N LYS A 64 -16.33 14.23 17.27
CA LYS A 64 -16.89 13.13 18.06
C LYS A 64 -16.37 11.73 17.73
N ILE A 65 -15.60 11.55 16.65
CA ILE A 65 -15.20 10.19 16.22
C ILE A 65 -13.95 9.70 16.96
N HIS A 66 -13.14 10.59 17.54
CA HIS A 66 -11.90 10.24 18.25
C HIS A 66 -11.95 10.46 19.77
N GLU A 67 -13.15 10.57 20.37
CA GLU A 67 -13.30 10.94 21.79
C GLU A 67 -13.41 9.75 22.77
N SER A 68 -13.07 8.52 22.37
CA SER A 68 -13.21 7.34 23.26
C SER A 68 -11.91 6.66 23.71
N GLY A 69 -10.72 7.13 23.28
CA GLY A 69 -9.45 6.45 23.59
C GLY A 69 -9.37 5.00 23.06
N LYS A 70 -10.36 4.57 22.29
CA LYS A 70 -10.44 3.25 21.67
C LYS A 70 -9.55 3.24 20.43
N LYS A 71 -8.64 2.26 20.35
CA LYS A 71 -7.87 1.98 19.13
C LYS A 71 -8.71 1.13 18.18
N TYR A 72 -8.67 1.46 16.90
CA TYR A 72 -9.22 0.60 15.84
C TYR A 72 -8.37 -0.67 15.70
N THR A 73 -9.02 -1.77 15.40
CA THR A 73 -8.43 -3.07 15.11
C THR A 73 -8.37 -3.32 13.61
N PHE A 74 -7.67 -4.36 13.18
CA PHE A 74 -7.66 -4.79 11.78
C PHE A 74 -9.07 -5.13 11.27
N GLU A 75 -9.92 -5.72 12.12
CA GLU A 75 -11.30 -6.03 11.76
C GLU A 75 -12.14 -4.76 11.61
N ASP A 76 -11.90 -3.74 12.43
CA ASP A 76 -12.55 -2.44 12.24
C ASP A 76 -12.15 -1.81 10.88
N LEU A 77 -10.88 -1.91 10.49
CA LEU A 77 -10.42 -1.44 9.17
C LEU A 77 -11.08 -2.19 8.01
N ARG A 78 -11.22 -3.52 8.12
CA ARG A 78 -11.94 -4.35 7.14
C ARG A 78 -13.38 -3.87 7.00
N GLU A 79 -14.08 -3.65 8.11
CA GLU A 79 -15.47 -3.20 8.09
C GLU A 79 -15.61 -1.77 7.54
N ILE A 80 -14.66 -0.89 7.84
CA ILE A 80 -14.59 0.45 7.24
C ILE A 80 -14.47 0.32 5.71
N MET A 81 -13.55 -0.50 5.20
CA MET A 81 -13.38 -0.70 3.75
C MET A 81 -14.66 -1.25 3.09
N ARG A 82 -15.27 -2.26 3.72
CA ARG A 82 -16.54 -2.84 3.24
C ARG A 82 -17.65 -1.78 3.20
N THR A 83 -17.70 -0.91 4.19
CA THR A 83 -18.68 0.19 4.26
C THR A 83 -18.42 1.23 3.18
N LEU A 84 -17.16 1.67 3.01
CA LEU A 84 -16.75 2.63 1.99
C LEU A 84 -17.12 2.17 0.57
N ARG A 85 -17.02 0.87 0.30
CA ARG A 85 -17.34 0.29 -1.01
C ARG A 85 -18.75 -0.30 -1.13
N SER A 86 -19.56 -0.25 -0.08
CA SER A 86 -20.97 -0.66 -0.10
C SER A 86 -21.82 0.25 -1.00
N GLU A 87 -23.05 -0.16 -1.35
CA GLU A 87 -23.95 0.65 -2.19
C GLU A 87 -24.18 2.08 -1.65
N ASN A 88 -24.26 2.23 -0.32
CA ASN A 88 -24.43 3.51 0.38
C ASN A 88 -23.09 4.15 0.82
N GLY A 89 -21.96 3.58 0.37
CA GLY A 89 -20.62 4.03 0.70
C GLY A 89 -20.16 5.24 -0.12
N CYS A 90 -18.86 5.49 -0.10
CA CYS A 90 -18.24 6.57 -0.83
C CYS A 90 -18.22 6.28 -2.35
N PRO A 91 -18.78 7.17 -3.20
CA PRO A 91 -18.76 6.98 -4.65
C PRO A 91 -17.36 6.90 -5.25
N TRP A 92 -16.38 7.59 -4.65
CA TRP A 92 -15.00 7.57 -5.10
C TRP A 92 -14.30 6.25 -4.77
N ASP A 93 -14.55 5.66 -3.61
CA ASP A 93 -13.96 4.35 -3.28
C ASP A 93 -14.55 3.28 -4.21
N ARG A 94 -15.87 3.25 -4.36
CA ARG A 94 -16.58 2.26 -5.19
C ARG A 94 -16.11 2.20 -6.65
N ARG A 95 -15.76 3.34 -7.26
CA ARG A 95 -15.34 3.39 -8.67
C ARG A 95 -13.92 2.87 -8.91
N GLN A 96 -13.12 2.68 -7.86
CA GLN A 96 -11.72 2.26 -8.02
C GLN A 96 -11.62 0.83 -8.53
N THR A 97 -10.63 0.60 -9.39
CA THR A 97 -10.19 -0.71 -9.86
C THR A 97 -8.75 -0.97 -9.41
N HIS A 98 -8.23 -2.18 -9.65
CA HIS A 98 -6.82 -2.44 -9.34
C HIS A 98 -5.90 -1.52 -10.14
N GLU A 99 -6.24 -1.26 -11.40
CA GLU A 99 -5.45 -0.45 -12.32
C GLU A 99 -5.47 1.03 -11.92
N SER A 100 -6.62 1.55 -11.46
CA SER A 100 -6.71 2.96 -11.04
C SER A 100 -5.95 3.25 -9.76
N LEU A 101 -5.72 2.23 -8.91
CA LEU A 101 -5.00 2.36 -7.64
C LEU A 101 -3.48 2.18 -7.75
N ILE A 102 -2.94 1.72 -8.89
CA ILE A 102 -1.50 1.54 -9.08
C ILE A 102 -0.70 2.81 -8.72
N PRO A 103 -1.07 4.01 -9.19
CA PRO A 103 -0.31 5.22 -8.87
C PRO A 103 -0.30 5.52 -7.37
N CYS A 104 -1.43 5.32 -6.67
CA CYS A 104 -1.45 5.52 -5.22
C CYS A 104 -0.55 4.50 -4.53
N LEU A 105 -0.60 3.22 -4.90
CA LEU A 105 0.28 2.20 -4.33
C LEU A 105 1.77 2.52 -4.52
N GLU A 106 2.16 3.08 -5.67
CA GLU A 106 3.52 3.54 -5.93
C GLU A 106 3.90 4.75 -5.06
N GLU A 107 2.98 5.70 -4.90
CA GLU A 107 3.14 6.90 -4.06
C GLU A 107 3.31 6.53 -2.58
N GLU A 108 2.38 5.76 -1.98
CA GLU A 108 2.45 5.35 -0.57
C GLU A 108 3.74 4.55 -0.27
N ALA A 109 4.15 3.68 -1.20
CA ALA A 109 5.39 2.93 -1.05
C ALA A 109 6.62 3.85 -1.09
N GLY A 110 6.58 4.91 -1.90
CA GLY A 110 7.58 5.97 -1.94
C GLY A 110 7.64 6.77 -0.63
N GLU A 111 6.50 7.15 -0.08
CA GLU A 111 6.42 7.91 1.16
C GLU A 111 6.93 7.10 2.36
N VAL A 112 6.62 5.79 2.43
CA VAL A 112 7.24 4.88 3.41
C VAL A 112 8.77 4.88 3.29
N ILE A 113 9.31 4.84 2.06
CA ILE A 113 10.76 4.86 1.83
C ILE A 113 11.37 6.18 2.30
N ASP A 114 10.72 7.30 2.02
CA ASP A 114 11.21 8.62 2.40
C ASP A 114 11.13 8.84 3.91
N ALA A 115 10.07 8.37 4.58
CA ALA A 115 9.97 8.35 6.04
C ALA A 115 11.12 7.57 6.70
N ILE A 116 11.47 6.40 6.15
CA ILE A 116 12.62 5.60 6.62
C ILE A 116 13.93 6.37 6.45
N ARG A 117 14.15 6.99 5.28
CA ARG A 117 15.37 7.76 4.99
C ARG A 117 15.53 8.96 5.91
N ASN A 118 14.42 9.60 6.23
CA ASN A 118 14.39 10.78 7.10
C ASN A 118 14.41 10.43 8.59
N GLN A 119 14.42 9.13 8.95
CA GLN A 119 14.36 8.64 10.33
C GLN A 119 13.16 9.23 11.10
N ASP A 120 12.02 9.36 10.42
CA ASP A 120 10.81 9.95 10.96
C ASP A 120 9.82 8.86 11.40
N PRO A 121 9.77 8.50 12.70
CA PRO A 121 8.92 7.41 13.17
C PRO A 121 7.43 7.76 13.18
N GLU A 122 7.08 9.04 13.26
CA GLU A 122 5.69 9.49 13.23
C GLU A 122 5.14 9.35 11.82
N ASN A 123 5.85 9.93 10.84
CA ASN A 123 5.49 9.79 9.44
C ASN A 123 5.52 8.32 9.00
N LEU A 124 6.53 7.55 9.40
CA LEU A 124 6.60 6.12 9.08
C LEU A 124 5.36 5.35 9.56
N CYS A 125 4.80 5.70 10.72
CA CYS A 125 3.59 5.04 11.21
C CYS A 125 2.36 5.39 10.36
N GLU A 126 2.28 6.63 9.89
CA GLU A 126 1.21 7.12 8.99
C GLU A 126 1.29 6.41 7.63
N GLU A 127 2.44 6.45 6.97
CA GLU A 127 2.58 5.89 5.61
C GLU A 127 2.46 4.36 5.58
N LEU A 128 2.87 3.66 6.65
CA LEU A 128 2.61 2.22 6.77
C LEU A 128 1.11 1.92 6.91
N GLY A 129 0.35 2.83 7.51
CA GLY A 129 -1.10 2.79 7.58
C GLY A 129 -1.73 2.94 6.20
N ASP A 130 -1.27 3.91 5.40
CA ASP A 130 -1.79 4.17 4.06
C ASP A 130 -1.43 3.05 3.07
N LEU A 131 -0.21 2.51 3.17
CA LEU A 131 0.17 1.31 2.43
C LEU A 131 -0.68 0.08 2.81
N LEU A 132 -1.02 -0.07 4.10
CA LEU A 132 -1.94 -1.12 4.55
C LEU A 132 -3.35 -0.91 3.99
N PHE A 133 -3.82 0.34 3.92
CA PHE A 133 -5.10 0.69 3.33
C PHE A 133 -5.15 0.33 1.83
N GLN A 134 -4.05 0.52 1.09
CA GLN A 134 -3.96 0.05 -0.30
C GLN A 134 -4.12 -1.47 -0.40
N VAL A 135 -3.44 -2.25 0.45
CA VAL A 135 -3.59 -3.72 0.49
C VAL A 135 -5.05 -4.13 0.77
N MET A 136 -5.71 -3.45 1.72
CA MET A 136 -7.11 -3.68 2.04
C MET A 136 -8.03 -3.34 0.85
N SER A 137 -7.77 -2.23 0.15
CA SER A 137 -8.53 -1.80 -1.02
C SER A 137 -8.47 -2.82 -2.16
N HIS A 138 -7.26 -3.29 -2.51
CA HIS A 138 -7.09 -4.34 -3.50
C HIS A 138 -7.76 -5.65 -3.08
N SER A 139 -7.68 -6.01 -1.79
CA SER A 139 -8.32 -7.23 -1.29
C SER A 139 -9.85 -7.15 -1.36
N GLN A 140 -10.44 -6.00 -1.03
CA GLN A 140 -11.89 -5.79 -1.14
C GLN A 140 -12.38 -5.84 -2.59
N ILE A 141 -11.65 -5.20 -3.53
CA ILE A 141 -11.98 -5.27 -4.97
C ILE A 141 -11.90 -6.71 -5.49
N ALA A 142 -10.95 -7.51 -5.01
CA ALA A 142 -10.82 -8.90 -5.39
C ALA A 142 -11.95 -9.77 -4.82
N GLU A 143 -12.35 -9.50 -3.57
CA GLU A 143 -13.47 -10.19 -2.91
C GLU A 143 -14.80 -9.90 -3.62
N GLU A 144 -15.05 -8.65 -4.00
CA GLU A 144 -16.23 -8.24 -4.79
C GLU A 144 -16.33 -8.99 -6.13
N LYS A 145 -15.19 -9.40 -6.69
CA LYS A 145 -15.08 -10.18 -7.93
C LYS A 145 -15.06 -11.69 -7.69
N GLY A 146 -15.15 -12.14 -6.43
CA GLY A 146 -15.09 -13.56 -6.06
C GLY A 146 -13.74 -14.22 -6.33
N LEU A 147 -12.64 -13.45 -6.32
CA LEU A 147 -11.30 -13.94 -6.65
C LEU A 147 -10.54 -14.45 -5.42
N PHE A 148 -10.40 -13.60 -4.41
CA PHE A 148 -9.77 -13.89 -3.12
C PHE A 148 -10.18 -12.82 -2.10
N THR A 149 -9.96 -13.12 -0.82
CA THR A 149 -10.27 -12.24 0.32
C THR A 149 -8.99 -11.73 0.99
N ILE A 150 -9.12 -10.76 1.90
CA ILE A 150 -8.00 -10.34 2.74
C ILE A 150 -7.47 -11.50 3.61
N ASP A 151 -8.34 -12.42 4.02
CA ASP A 151 -7.98 -13.60 4.80
C ASP A 151 -7.06 -14.54 3.98
N ASP A 152 -7.33 -14.71 2.68
CA ASP A 152 -6.47 -15.47 1.76
C ASP A 152 -5.08 -14.82 1.59
N VAL A 153 -5.02 -13.48 1.56
CA VAL A 153 -3.76 -12.73 1.48
C VAL A 153 -2.94 -12.97 2.76
N VAL A 154 -3.57 -12.84 3.93
CA VAL A 154 -2.95 -13.04 5.24
C VAL A 154 -2.50 -14.50 5.42
N ASP A 155 -3.32 -15.47 5.06
CA ASP A 155 -2.94 -16.89 5.09
C ASP A 155 -1.76 -17.16 4.15
N GLY A 156 -1.83 -16.66 2.91
CA GLY A 156 -0.79 -16.83 1.91
C GLY A 156 0.58 -16.28 2.35
N VAL A 157 0.62 -15.10 2.98
CA VAL A 157 1.87 -14.55 3.54
C VAL A 157 2.31 -15.30 4.80
N SER A 158 1.39 -15.63 5.70
CA SER A 158 1.70 -16.30 6.97
C SER A 158 2.24 -17.71 6.75
N ALA A 159 1.54 -18.53 5.96
CA ALA A 159 1.98 -19.87 5.61
C ALA A 159 3.35 -19.84 4.91
N LYS A 160 3.60 -18.83 4.05
CA LYS A 160 4.91 -18.62 3.42
C LYS A 160 5.99 -18.28 4.44
N MET A 161 5.71 -17.41 5.42
CA MET A 161 6.67 -17.06 6.47
C MET A 161 6.98 -18.27 7.36
N VAL A 162 5.99 -19.04 7.79
CA VAL A 162 6.20 -20.25 8.61
C VAL A 162 7.06 -21.27 7.87
N ARG A 163 6.73 -21.58 6.60
CA ARG A 163 7.48 -22.58 5.82
C ARG A 163 8.94 -22.19 5.55
N ARG A 164 9.22 -20.89 5.38
CA ARG A 164 10.57 -20.40 5.03
C ARG A 164 11.46 -20.12 6.24
N HIS A 165 10.92 -20.20 7.46
CA HIS A 165 11.69 -20.10 8.70
C HIS A 165 11.58 -21.37 9.54
N PRO A 166 12.00 -22.54 9.03
CA PRO A 166 11.97 -23.77 9.81
C PRO A 166 12.91 -23.71 11.03
N ASN A 167 13.83 -22.75 11.06
CA ASN A 167 14.67 -22.46 12.22
C ASN A 167 13.95 -21.73 13.35
N VAL A 168 12.80 -21.11 13.08
CA VAL A 168 11.95 -20.44 14.07
C VAL A 168 10.72 -21.29 14.40
N PHE A 169 10.10 -21.90 13.39
CA PHE A 169 8.82 -22.61 13.50
C PHE A 169 8.92 -24.14 13.35
N GLY A 170 10.13 -24.69 13.24
CA GLY A 170 10.39 -26.12 13.09
C GLY A 170 11.63 -26.56 13.86
N ASP A 171 12.25 -27.66 13.41
CA ASP A 171 13.36 -28.31 14.12
C ASP A 171 14.75 -27.98 13.57
N GLU A 172 14.86 -27.25 12.45
CA GLU A 172 16.17 -26.89 11.90
C GLU A 172 16.88 -25.90 12.84
N LYS A 173 18.19 -26.05 13.02
CA LYS A 173 18.98 -25.11 13.81
C LYS A 173 19.89 -24.32 12.90
N VAL A 174 19.89 -23.02 13.11
CA VAL A 174 20.72 -22.05 12.41
C VAL A 174 21.52 -21.33 13.48
N ASN A 175 22.85 -21.31 13.36
CA ASN A 175 23.75 -20.76 14.37
C ASN A 175 24.25 -19.34 13.99
N SER A 176 23.97 -18.87 12.79
CA SER A 176 24.36 -17.53 12.31
C SER A 176 23.32 -16.93 11.36
N SER A 177 23.37 -15.61 11.18
CA SER A 177 22.53 -14.91 10.21
C SER A 177 22.82 -15.34 8.77
N GLU A 178 24.08 -15.69 8.46
CA GLU A 178 24.51 -16.19 7.16
C GLU A 178 23.89 -17.56 6.85
N GLU A 179 23.98 -18.51 7.80
CA GLU A 179 23.32 -19.82 7.67
C GLU A 179 21.79 -19.68 7.49
N GLY A 180 21.17 -18.70 8.16
CA GLY A 180 19.74 -18.42 8.02
C GLY A 180 19.37 -17.88 6.64
N LEU A 181 20.22 -17.00 6.08
CA LEU A 181 20.03 -16.45 4.74
C LEU A 181 20.20 -17.54 3.67
N ASP A 182 21.19 -18.41 3.82
CA ASP A 182 21.41 -19.54 2.91
C ASP A 182 20.24 -20.52 2.93
N LEU A 183 19.74 -20.85 4.12
CA LEU A 183 18.54 -21.67 4.30
C LEU A 183 17.32 -21.04 3.62
N TRP A 184 17.09 -19.74 3.85
CA TRP A 184 16.02 -18.99 3.22
C TRP A 184 16.10 -19.01 1.69
N ASN A 185 17.28 -18.77 1.13
CA ASN A 185 17.52 -18.75 -0.32
C ASN A 185 17.34 -20.14 -0.95
N ARG A 186 17.77 -21.19 -0.26
CA ARG A 186 17.55 -22.59 -0.67
C ARG A 186 16.06 -22.89 -0.77
N ILE A 187 15.29 -22.66 0.29
CA ILE A 187 13.84 -22.92 0.32
C ILE A 187 13.12 -22.10 -0.77
N LYS A 188 13.47 -20.82 -0.93
CA LYS A 188 12.90 -19.94 -1.97
C LYS A 188 13.14 -20.48 -3.38
N THR A 189 14.30 -21.07 -3.63
CA THR A 189 14.65 -21.64 -4.95
C THR A 189 13.86 -22.92 -5.23
N GLU A 190 13.78 -23.83 -4.26
CA GLU A 190 12.99 -25.06 -4.35
C GLU A 190 11.50 -24.79 -4.61
N GLU A 191 10.92 -23.78 -3.95
CA GLU A 191 9.51 -23.38 -4.17
C GLU A 191 9.26 -22.86 -5.59
N LYS A 192 10.21 -22.12 -6.19
CA LYS A 192 10.09 -21.62 -7.56
C LYS A 192 10.07 -22.76 -8.57
N SER A 193 11.01 -23.70 -8.46
CA SER A 193 11.08 -24.86 -9.36
C SER A 193 9.81 -25.73 -9.29
N LYS A 194 9.22 -25.91 -8.10
CA LYS A 194 7.95 -26.64 -7.93
C LYS A 194 6.76 -25.91 -8.60
N LYS A 195 6.72 -24.58 -8.56
CA LYS A 195 5.69 -23.79 -9.26
C LYS A 195 5.81 -23.91 -10.77
N GLU A 196 7.03 -23.83 -11.30
CA GLU A 196 7.30 -23.97 -12.75
C GLU A 196 6.88 -25.34 -13.28
N GLN A 197 7.22 -26.42 -12.56
CA GLN A 197 6.79 -27.78 -12.92
C GLN A 197 5.27 -27.96 -12.90
N LYS A 198 4.58 -27.34 -11.95
CA LYS A 198 3.10 -27.40 -11.82
C LYS A 198 2.38 -26.62 -12.92
N THR A 199 2.98 -25.56 -13.44
CA THR A 199 2.44 -24.79 -14.58
C THR A 199 2.60 -25.58 -15.88
N LEU A 200 3.74 -26.23 -16.09
CA LEU A 200 4.01 -27.05 -17.28
C LEU A 200 3.10 -28.29 -17.39
N THR A 201 2.71 -28.88 -16.25
CA THR A 201 1.80 -30.04 -16.21
C THR A 201 0.31 -29.69 -16.34
N LYS A 202 -0.08 -28.41 -16.23
CA LYS A 202 -1.47 -27.96 -16.43
C LYS A 202 -1.77 -27.53 -17.88
N GLN A 203 -0.76 -27.41 -18.73
CA GLN A 203 -0.88 -26.97 -20.13
C GLN A 203 -0.76 -28.10 -21.16
N GLY A 204 -0.66 -29.36 -20.70
CA GLY A 204 -0.67 -30.56 -21.54
C GLY A 204 -1.82 -31.48 -21.17
#